data_AF-A0A9D1F958-F1
#
_entry.id   AF-A0A9D1F958-F1
#
_cell.length_a   1.000
_cell.length_b   1.000
_cell.length_c   1.000
_cell.angle_alpha   90.00
_cell.angle_beta   90.00
_cell.angle_gamma   90.00
#
_symmetry.space_group_name_H-M   'P 1'
#
loop_
_entity.id
_entity.type
_entity.pdbx_description
1 polymer ?
#
loop_
_entity_poly.entity_id
_entity_poly.type
_entity_poly.pdbx_seq_one_letter_code
_entity_poly.pdbx_strand_id
1 'polypeptide(L)' 'MPSKRLAAVDSGRCVACGSCCKVCPKGAVSVWRGVTAVVDGALCIGCGKCQKECPAGAIVLNNREAAV' A
#
# COMPACT_ATOMS: atom_id res chain seq x y z
N MET A 1 19.99 -1.19 5.51
CA MET A 1 19.08 -2.07 6.29
C MET A 1 17.71 -1.40 6.42
N PRO A 2 16.78 -1.48 5.46
CA PRO A 2 15.42 -0.98 5.69
C PRO A 2 14.57 -2.10 6.29
N SER A 3 14.01 -1.79 7.45
CA SER A 3 13.11 -2.63 8.23
C SER A 3 11.95 -3.15 7.38
N LYS A 4 11.80 -4.46 7.36
CA LYS A 4 10.87 -5.23 6.54
C LYS A 4 9.43 -5.08 7.06
N ARG A 5 8.73 -3.98 6.76
CA ARG A 5 7.27 -3.88 6.98
C ARG A 5 6.66 -3.16 5.80
N LEU A 6 5.90 -3.90 5.00
CA LEU A 6 5.39 -3.46 3.72
C LEU A 6 3.86 -3.44 3.78
N ALA A 7 3.28 -2.36 3.28
CA ALA A 7 1.84 -2.36 2.99
C ALA A 7 1.62 -3.21 1.74
N ALA A 8 0.74 -4.19 1.82
CA ALA A 8 0.25 -4.98 0.70
C ALA A 8 -1.22 -4.61 0.46
N VAL A 9 -1.61 -4.57 -0.81
CA VAL A 9 -2.97 -4.22 -1.22
C VAL A 9 -3.65 -5.48 -1.73
N ASP A 10 -4.85 -5.74 -1.25
CA ASP A 10 -5.73 -6.79 -1.71
C ASP A 10 -6.48 -6.30 -2.95
N SER A 11 -6.12 -6.83 -4.12
CA SER A 11 -6.71 -6.45 -5.42
C SER A 11 -8.21 -6.71 -5.51
N GLY A 12 -8.75 -7.64 -4.71
CA GLY A 12 -10.18 -7.96 -4.71
C GLY A 12 -11.03 -6.96 -3.93
N ARG A 13 -10.43 -6.28 -2.94
CA ARG A 13 -11.09 -5.24 -2.14
C ARG A 13 -10.71 -3.82 -2.53
N CYS A 14 -9.61 -3.65 -3.28
CA CYS A 14 -9.17 -2.35 -3.71
C CYS A 14 -10.08 -1.81 -4.83
N VAL A 15 -10.69 -0.65 -4.59
CA VAL A 15 -11.50 0.08 -5.59
C VAL A 15 -10.72 1.19 -6.29
N ALA A 16 -9.39 1.18 -6.21
CA ALA A 16 -8.52 2.20 -6.80
C ALA A 16 -8.89 3.66 -6.46
N CYS A 17 -9.45 3.90 -5.27
CA CYS A 17 -9.89 5.24 -4.84
C CYS A 17 -8.77 6.31 -4.77
N GLY A 18 -7.50 5.89 -4.68
CA GLY A 18 -6.35 6.79 -4.65
C GLY A 18 -6.11 7.51 -3.31
N SER A 19 -6.95 7.31 -2.29
CA SER A 19 -6.76 7.95 -0.97
C SER A 19 -5.44 7.54 -0.31
N CYS A 20 -5.01 6.29 -0.51
CA CYS A 20 -3.74 5.76 -0.03
C CYS A 20 -2.51 6.49 -0.61
N CYS A 21 -2.60 6.99 -1.85
CA CYS A 21 -1.54 7.75 -2.49
C CYS A 21 -1.39 9.13 -1.84
N LYS A 22 -2.51 9.79 -1.53
CA LYS A 22 -2.53 11.13 -0.89
C LYS A 22 -1.97 11.13 0.53
N VAL A 23 -2.25 10.09 1.32
CA VAL A 23 -1.79 10.02 2.72
C VAL A 23 -0.37 9.50 2.87
N CYS A 24 0.23 8.96 1.80
CA CYS A 24 1.56 8.38 1.87
C CYS A 24 2.63 9.49 1.81
N PRO A 25 3.35 9.79 2.92
CA PRO A 25 4.32 10.87 2.93
C PRO A 25 5.55 10.60 2.05
N LYS A 26 5.76 9.32 1.69
CA LYS A 26 6.87 8.85 0.86
C LYS A 26 6.47 8.66 -0.61
N GLY A 27 5.20 8.81 -0.95
CA GLY A 27 4.71 8.48 -2.29
C GLY A 27 4.90 7.01 -2.67
N ALA A 28 4.98 6.11 -1.69
CA ALA A 28 5.25 4.68 -1.91
C ALA A 28 4.06 3.89 -2.46
N VAL A 29 2.94 4.53 -2.81
CA VAL A 29 1.72 3.86 -3.27
C VAL A 29 1.26 4.50 -4.57
N SER A 30 1.09 3.68 -5.60
CA SER A 30 0.68 4.08 -6.94
C SER A 30 -0.52 3.24 -7.39
N VAL A 31 -1.47 3.84 -8.09
CA VAL A 31 -2.64 3.12 -8.61
C VAL A 31 -2.29 2.54 -9.98
N TRP A 32 -2.30 1.21 -10.09
CA TRP A 32 -2.08 0.52 -11.34
C TRP A 32 -3.39 0.43 -12.14
N ARG A 33 -3.40 1.11 -13.29
CA ARG A 33 -4.49 1.10 -14.30
C ARG A 33 -5.89 1.45 -13.77
N GLY A 34 -5.99 2.13 -12.63
CA GLY A 34 -7.29 2.43 -12.00
C GLY A 34 -8.03 1.19 -11.49
N VAL A 35 -7.33 0.05 -11.34
CA VAL A 35 -7.93 -1.22 -10.89
C VAL A 35 -7.46 -1.55 -9.47
N THR A 36 -6.17 -1.44 -9.19
CA THR A 36 -5.61 -1.77 -7.88
C THR A 36 -4.50 -0.81 -7.48
N ALA A 37 -4.29 -0.62 -6.19
CA ALA A 37 -3.12 0.10 -5.68
C ALA A 37 -1.94 -0.86 -5.55
N VAL A 38 -0.76 -0.42 -5.95
CA VAL A 38 0.52 -1.12 -5.84
C VAL A 38 1.40 -0.32 -4.90
N VAL A 39 2.13 -1.03 -4.04
CA VAL A 39 3.01 -0.43 -3.05
C VAL A 39 4.46 -0.71 -3.41
N ASP A 40 5.25 0.35 -3.52
CA ASP A 40 6.68 0.31 -3.76
C ASP A 40 7.43 0.03 -2.46
N GLY A 41 8.02 -1.16 -2.38
CA GLY A 41 8.66 -1.62 -1.16
C GLY A 41 9.98 -0.95 -0.84
N ALA A 42 10.62 -0.31 -1.82
CA ALA A 42 11.81 0.50 -1.60
C ALA A 42 11.49 1.81 -0.85
N LEU A 43 10.29 2.36 -1.06
CA LEU A 43 9.86 3.64 -0.48
C LEU A 43 9.00 3.46 0.78
N CYS A 44 8.35 2.30 0.91
CA CYS A 44 7.43 2.02 2.00
C CYS A 44 8.17 1.81 3.33
N ILE A 45 7.87 2.65 4.30
CA ILE A 45 8.43 2.59 5.66
C ILE A 45 7.54 1.84 6.65
N GLY A 46 6.43 1.24 6.18
CA GLY A 46 5.49 0.51 7.03
C GLY A 46 4.73 1.36 8.05
N CYS A 47 4.48 2.64 7.75
CA CYS A 47 3.84 3.58 8.68
C CYS A 47 2.35 3.30 9.00
N GLY A 48 1.65 2.50 8.17
CA GLY A 48 0.25 2.12 8.40
C GLY A 48 -0.80 3.21 8.19
N LYS A 49 -0.42 4.41 7.71
CA LYS A 49 -1.37 5.49 7.41
C LYS A 49 -2.35 5.10 6.30
N CYS A 50 -1.86 4.45 5.26
CA CYS A 50 -2.67 3.98 4.14
C CYS A 50 -3.76 3.00 4.59
N GLN A 51 -3.49 2.13 5.55
CA GLN A 51 -4.49 1.20 6.11
C GLN A 51 -5.65 1.93 6.81
N LYS A 52 -5.35 2.98 7.57
CA LYS A 52 -6.40 3.77 8.28
C LYS A 52 -7.26 4.59 7.33
N GLU A 53 -6.67 5.13 6.28
CA GLU A 53 -7.39 5.94 5.28
C GLU A 53 -8.24 5.08 4.34
N CYS A 54 -7.90 3.80 4.17
CA CYS A 54 -8.58 2.95 3.19
C CYS A 54 -10.03 2.65 3.63
N PRO A 55 -11.06 3.19 2.95
CA PRO A 55 -12.45 2.94 3.34
C PRO A 55 -12.87 1.49 3.09
N ALA A 56 -12.25 0.84 2.11
CA ALA A 56 -12.48 -0.56 1.78
C ALA A 56 -11.73 -1.55 2.68
N GLY A 57 -10.84 -1.06 3.56
CA GLY A 57 -9.98 -1.92 4.37
C GLY A 57 -9.09 -2.87 3.54
N ALA A 58 -8.79 -2.50 2.30
CA ALA A 58 -8.09 -3.34 1.32
C ALA A 58 -6.57 -3.42 1.55
N ILE A 59 -6.03 -2.66 2.51
CA ILE A 59 -4.59 -2.54 2.72
C ILE A 59 -4.22 -3.27 4.01
N VAL A 60 -3.30 -4.22 3.90
CA VAL A 60 -2.78 -5.01 5.02
C VAL A 60 -1.29 -4.76 5.19
N LEU A 61 -0.82 -4.63 6.42
CA LEU A 61 0.60 -4.53 6.73
C LEU A 61 1.19 -5.93 6.86
N ASN A 62 1.96 -6.34 5.86
CA ASN A 62 2.64 -7.63 5.86
C ASN A 62 4.15 -7.46 6.01
N ASN A 63 4.76 -8.35 6.79
CA ASN A 63 6.22 -8.45 6.95
C ASN A 63 6.80 -9.48 5.97
N ARG A 64 6.39 -9.42 4.69
CA ARG A 64 6.80 -10.43 3.71
C ARG A 64 7.58 -9.82 2.57
N GLU A 65 8.86 -10.20 2.58
CA GLU A 65 9.73 -10.40 1.42
C GLU A 65 8.91 -10.67 0.16
N ALA A 66 9.26 -9.93 -0.90
CA ALA A 66 8.65 -9.92 -2.22
C ALA A 66 7.97 -11.25 -2.61
N ALA A 67 6.66 -11.19 -2.88
CA ALA A 67 6.04 -12.22 -3.69
C ALA A 67 6.49 -11.98 -5.14
N VAL A 68 7.54 -12.74 -5.51
CA VAL A 68 7.93 -13.24 -6.85
C VAL A 68 7.95 -12.23 -8.00
#